data_AF-A0A923AGQ9-F1
#
_entry.id   AF-A0A923AGQ9-F1
#
_cell.length_a   1.000
_cell.length_b   1.000
_cell.length_c   1.000
_cell.angle_alpha   90.00
_cell.angle_beta   90.00
_cell.angle_gamma   90.00
#
_symmetry.space_group_name_H-M   'P 1'
#
loop_
_entity.id
_entity.type
_entity.pdbx_description
1 polymer ?
#
loop_
_entity_poly.entity_id
_entity_poly.type
_entity_poly.pdbx_seq_one_letter_code
_entity_poly.pdbx_strand_id
1 'polypeptide(L)'
;RPGGFGGGGGGGAAQLGGRLSFAVFHNWRLTEQVRVGAAGPVLDLLSGDTVSNGPGAPRHELEIQAGYNNNGLGVRLSANWQSATRVNGSLGGAGETLNFGSIGTVNLRLFADLTQRLELLKKYPWMRGMRVVIAADNLFNQRQRVTDQTGVTPIAYQPGYIDPLGRAVRVTVRKLFF
;
A
#
# COMPACT_ATOMS: atom_id res chain seq x y z
N ARG A 1 0.12 -44.87 37.33
CA ARG A 1 -1.12 -44.04 37.27
C ARG A 1 -1.50 -43.86 35.80
N PRO A 2 -2.78 -43.95 35.46
CA PRO A 2 -3.28 -44.41 34.15
C PRO A 2 -3.23 -43.34 33.05
N GLY A 3 -3.29 -43.81 31.81
CA GLY A 3 -3.38 -43.00 30.61
C GLY A 3 -4.56 -42.02 30.59
N GLY A 4 -4.30 -40.85 30.03
CA GLY A 4 -5.27 -39.78 29.82
C GLY A 4 -5.51 -39.55 28.34
N PHE A 5 -6.57 -40.17 27.84
CA PHE A 5 -7.48 -39.71 26.80
C PHE A 5 -6.92 -38.81 25.69
N GLY A 6 -6.75 -39.43 24.52
CA GLY A 6 -6.80 -38.73 23.25
C GLY A 6 -8.12 -37.97 23.11
N GLY A 7 -8.01 -36.65 23.14
CA GLY A 7 -9.08 -35.73 22.75
C GLY A 7 -9.24 -35.71 21.23
N GLY A 8 -9.87 -36.75 20.69
CA GLY A 8 -10.59 -36.63 19.42
C GLY A 8 -11.90 -35.90 19.70
N GLY A 9 -12.14 -34.78 19.01
CA GLY A 9 -13.44 -34.12 19.07
C GLY A 9 -13.40 -32.60 19.12
N GLY A 10 -12.80 -31.97 18.12
CA GLY A 10 -13.09 -30.59 17.77
C GLY A 10 -13.38 -30.56 16.28
N GLY A 11 -14.65 -30.71 15.93
CA GLY A 11 -15.14 -30.86 14.56
C GLY A 11 -14.45 -29.87 13.63
N GLY A 12 -13.75 -30.42 12.63
CA GLY A 12 -13.42 -29.68 11.43
C GLY A 12 -14.75 -29.24 10.82
N ALA A 13 -15.20 -28.05 11.18
CA ALA A 13 -15.99 -27.25 10.27
C ALA A 13 -15.11 -27.11 9.04
N ALA A 14 -15.32 -27.99 8.06
CA ALA A 14 -14.87 -27.77 6.71
C ALA A 14 -15.34 -26.36 6.38
N GLN A 15 -14.43 -25.40 6.41
CA GLN A 15 -14.74 -24.00 6.17
C GLN A 15 -15.00 -23.85 4.67
N LEU A 16 -16.14 -24.38 4.24
CA LEU A 16 -16.75 -24.24 2.93
C LEU A 16 -17.40 -22.85 2.84
N GLY A 17 -16.65 -21.82 3.24
CA GLY A 17 -17.12 -20.45 3.32
C GLY A 17 -16.03 -19.50 2.86
N GLY A 18 -16.42 -18.50 2.07
CA GLY A 18 -15.51 -17.43 1.68
C GLY A 18 -14.95 -16.72 2.91
N ARG A 19 -13.67 -16.37 2.86
CA ARG A 19 -12.98 -15.62 3.90
C ARG A 19 -13.00 -14.15 3.56
N LEU A 20 -13.46 -13.35 4.51
CA LEU A 20 -13.36 -11.89 4.48
C LEU A 20 -12.21 -11.46 5.39
N SER A 21 -11.43 -10.48 4.96
CA SER A 21 -10.39 -9.83 5.75
C SER A 21 -10.52 -8.32 5.61
N PHE A 22 -10.42 -7.61 6.72
CA PHE A 22 -10.45 -6.16 6.74
C PHE A 22 -9.50 -5.66 7.83
N ALA A 23 -8.69 -4.66 7.51
CA ALA A 23 -7.78 -4.00 8.43
C ALA A 23 -7.68 -2.51 8.09
N VAL A 24 -7.62 -1.69 9.13
CA VAL A 24 -7.41 -0.24 9.02
C VAL A 24 -6.36 0.16 10.03
N PHE A 25 -5.36 0.88 9.58
CA PHE A 25 -4.29 1.43 10.39
C PHE A 25 -4.28 2.94 10.21
N HIS A 26 -4.33 3.68 11.31
CA HIS A 26 -4.20 5.13 11.31
C HIS A 26 -3.02 5.51 12.20
N ASN A 27 -1.97 6.05 11.60
CA ASN A 27 -0.79 6.51 12.29
C ASN A 27 -0.86 8.03 12.52
N TRP A 28 -0.60 8.45 13.76
CA TRP A 28 -0.63 9.86 14.18
C TRP A 28 0.76 10.23 14.68
N ARG A 29 1.44 11.10 13.94
CA ARG A 29 2.75 11.63 14.34
C ARG A 29 2.56 12.96 15.05
N LEU A 30 2.80 12.96 16.36
CA LEU A 30 2.62 14.12 17.23
C LEU A 30 3.90 14.95 17.35
N THR A 31 5.06 14.28 17.44
CA THR A 31 6.38 14.90 17.56
C THR A 31 7.41 14.06 16.80
N GLU A 32 8.21 14.70 15.94
CA GLU A 32 9.30 14.04 15.21
C GLU A 32 10.47 15.01 15.16
N GLN A 33 11.34 14.88 16.17
CA GLN A 33 12.47 15.79 16.38
C GLN A 33 13.79 15.07 16.16
N VAL A 34 14.63 15.60 15.29
CA VAL A 34 16.00 15.10 15.09
C VAL A 34 16.98 16.16 15.57
N ARG A 35 17.86 15.79 16.50
CA ARG A 35 18.94 16.66 16.96
C ARG A 35 20.21 16.34 16.18
N VAL A 36 20.75 17.31 15.43
CA VAL A 36 22.00 17.13 14.69
C VAL A 36 23.17 17.46 15.62
N GLY A 37 23.78 16.44 16.23
CA GLY A 37 24.94 16.58 17.12
C GLY A 37 24.59 16.96 18.57
N ALA A 38 25.54 16.76 19.49
CA ALA A 38 25.31 16.91 20.93
C ALA A 38 24.91 18.35 21.37
N ALA A 39 25.32 19.37 20.61
CA ALA A 39 25.04 20.79 20.87
C ALA A 39 24.33 21.51 19.70
N GLY A 40 23.82 20.77 18.72
CA GLY A 40 23.18 21.37 17.54
C GLY A 40 21.67 21.62 17.71
N PRO A 41 21.05 22.36 16.77
CA PRO A 41 19.63 22.67 16.81
C PRO A 41 18.77 21.40 16.73
N VAL A 42 17.62 21.45 17.39
CA VAL A 42 16.58 20.42 17.28
C VAL A 42 15.74 20.76 16.05
N LEU A 43 15.79 19.90 15.03
CA LEU A 43 14.98 20.02 13.83
C LEU A 43 13.63 19.34 14.07
N ASP A 44 12.53 20.06 13.81
CA ASP A 44 11.18 19.51 13.88
C ASP A 44 10.70 19.11 12.48
N LEU A 45 10.75 17.80 12.22
CA LEU A 45 10.40 17.24 10.91
C LEU A 45 8.90 17.35 10.59
N LEU A 46 8.04 17.57 11.60
CA LEU A 46 6.61 17.80 11.43
C LEU A 46 6.25 19.27 11.16
N SER A 47 7.19 20.19 11.44
CA SER A 47 7.07 21.63 11.17
C SER A 47 7.87 22.07 9.93
N GLY A 48 8.43 21.09 9.22
CA GLY A 48 9.01 21.23 7.90
C GLY A 48 10.52 21.30 7.85
N ASP A 49 11.21 21.08 8.97
CA ASP A 49 12.63 20.83 8.91
C ASP A 49 12.89 19.47 8.24
N THR A 50 13.98 19.32 7.48
CA THR A 50 14.29 18.03 6.85
C THR A 50 15.78 17.73 6.93
N VAL A 51 16.08 16.44 7.01
CA VAL A 51 17.43 15.89 6.91
C VAL A 51 17.66 15.26 5.51
N SER A 52 16.67 15.38 4.61
CA SER A 52 16.58 14.68 3.32
C SER A 52 15.76 15.49 2.32
N ASN A 53 16.18 15.53 1.04
CA ASN A 53 15.50 16.25 -0.05
C ASN A 53 14.17 15.59 -0.54
N GLY A 54 13.46 14.88 0.34
CA GLY A 54 12.22 14.16 0.04
C GLY A 54 10.97 14.80 0.67
N PRO A 55 9.79 14.16 0.50
CA PRO A 55 8.60 14.54 1.25
C PRO A 55 8.90 14.48 2.75
N GLY A 56 8.56 15.55 3.48
CA GLY A 56 8.69 15.58 4.95
C GLY A 56 7.81 14.53 5.63
N ALA A 57 7.91 14.40 6.95
CA ALA A 57 7.14 13.41 7.69
C ALA A 57 5.64 13.77 7.77
N PRO A 58 4.72 12.93 7.25
CA PRO A 58 3.28 13.20 7.32
C PRO A 58 2.74 13.02 8.74
N ARG A 59 1.90 13.97 9.17
CA ARG A 59 1.22 13.94 10.48
C ARG A 59 0.22 12.78 10.58
N HIS A 60 -0.48 12.50 9.49
CA HIS A 60 -1.48 11.45 9.43
C HIS A 60 -1.23 10.53 8.25
N GLU A 61 -1.18 9.24 8.53
CA GLU A 61 -1.13 8.18 7.52
C GLU A 61 -2.29 7.21 7.79
N LEU A 62 -3.02 6.87 6.74
CA LEU A 62 -4.13 5.93 6.79
C LEU A 62 -3.88 4.81 5.78
N GLU A 63 -3.83 3.59 6.27
CA GLU A 63 -3.73 2.38 5.45
C GLU A 63 -4.96 1.51 5.67
N ILE A 64 -5.64 1.18 4.59
CA ILE A 64 -6.81 0.33 4.58
C ILE A 64 -6.50 -0.89 3.72
N GLN A 65 -6.76 -2.08 4.24
CA GLN A 65 -6.68 -3.33 3.50
C GLN A 65 -8.00 -4.08 3.64
N ALA A 66 -8.60 -4.43 2.50
CA ALA A 66 -9.80 -5.24 2.44
C ALA A 66 -9.57 -6.40 1.48
N GLY A 67 -10.16 -7.56 1.77
CA GLY A 67 -10.02 -8.73 0.93
C GLY A 67 -11.15 -9.71 1.13
N TYR A 68 -11.55 -10.35 0.05
CA TYR A 68 -12.49 -11.45 0.06
C TYR A 68 -11.96 -12.56 -0.84
N ASN A 69 -11.98 -13.80 -0.37
CA ASN A 69 -11.60 -14.94 -1.19
C ASN A 69 -12.44 -16.17 -0.89
N ASN A 70 -12.82 -16.88 -1.93
CA ASN A 70 -13.64 -18.08 -1.85
C ASN A 70 -13.24 -19.05 -2.96
N ASN A 71 -12.88 -20.29 -2.61
CA ASN A 71 -12.61 -21.39 -3.53
C ASN A 71 -11.69 -21.00 -4.71
N GLY A 72 -10.55 -20.37 -4.42
CA GLY A 72 -9.55 -19.95 -5.40
C GLY A 72 -9.81 -18.61 -6.08
N LEU A 73 -11.02 -18.05 -6.00
CA LEU A 73 -11.30 -16.68 -6.46
C LEU A 73 -11.14 -15.69 -5.33
N GLY A 74 -10.66 -14.49 -5.62
CA GLY A 74 -10.68 -13.43 -4.64
C GLY A 74 -10.37 -12.05 -5.19
N VAL A 75 -10.68 -11.07 -4.36
CA VAL A 75 -10.39 -9.67 -4.54
C VAL A 75 -9.63 -9.16 -3.32
N ARG A 76 -8.66 -8.29 -3.54
CA ARG A 76 -7.98 -7.53 -2.51
C ARG A 76 -7.92 -6.07 -2.93
N LEU A 77 -8.28 -5.19 -2.01
CA LEU A 77 -8.17 -3.75 -2.13
C LEU A 77 -7.19 -3.26 -1.08
N SER A 78 -6.28 -2.38 -1.46
CA SER A 78 -5.50 -1.60 -0.51
C SER A 78 -5.63 -0.12 -0.84
N ALA A 79 -5.83 0.71 0.18
CA ALA A 79 -5.84 2.15 0.04
C ALA A 79 -4.83 2.75 1.02
N ASN A 80 -4.00 3.65 0.53
CA ASN A 80 -3.02 4.37 1.33
C ASN A 80 -3.29 5.85 1.18
N TRP A 81 -3.35 6.59 2.28
CA TRP A 81 -3.49 8.03 2.28
C TRP A 81 -2.49 8.65 3.26
N GLN A 82 -1.93 9.78 2.87
CA GLN A 82 -1.06 10.58 3.72
C GLN A 82 -1.45 12.05 3.66
N SER A 83 -1.36 12.73 4.80
CA SER A 83 -1.59 14.17 4.90
C SER A 83 -0.53 14.98 4.16
N ALA A 84 -0.86 16.22 3.82
CA ALA A 84 0.09 17.16 3.25
C ALA A 84 1.28 17.41 4.19
N THR A 85 2.46 17.62 3.62
CA THR A 85 3.68 17.97 4.35
C THR A 85 4.29 19.23 3.77
N ARG A 86 5.01 19.96 4.61
CA ARG A 86 5.80 21.11 4.20
C ARG A 86 7.26 20.79 4.45
N VAL A 87 8.12 21.22 3.54
CA VAL A 87 9.57 21.11 3.64
C VAL A 87 10.12 22.52 3.48
N ASN A 88 10.71 23.06 4.53
CA ASN A 88 11.44 24.30 4.48
C ASN A 88 12.82 24.00 3.87
N GLY A 89 13.25 24.83 2.92
CA GLY A 89 14.58 24.70 2.34
C GLY A 89 15.68 24.78 3.43
N SER A 90 16.77 24.05 3.20
CA SER A 90 17.90 23.79 4.11
C SER A 90 18.24 24.88 5.14
N LEU A 91 18.75 24.44 6.30
CA LEU A 91 19.38 25.25 7.36
C LEU A 91 20.28 26.34 6.75
N GLY A 92 19.80 27.59 6.75
CA GLY A 92 20.52 28.75 6.19
C GLY A 92 19.69 29.67 5.29
N GLY A 93 18.42 29.34 5.00
CA GLY A 93 17.49 30.28 4.34
C GLY A 93 17.69 30.46 2.83
N ALA A 94 18.54 29.65 2.20
CA ALA A 94 18.83 29.71 0.76
C ALA A 94 18.05 28.67 -0.09
N GLY A 95 17.18 27.86 0.50
CA GLY A 95 16.36 26.88 -0.22
C GLY A 95 14.88 27.29 -0.27
N GLU A 96 14.22 27.01 -1.38
CA GLU A 96 12.78 27.25 -1.53
C GLU A 96 11.97 26.30 -0.65
N THR A 97 10.91 26.81 -0.01
CA THR A 97 9.95 25.98 0.73
C THR A 97 9.06 25.23 -0.26
N LEU A 98 8.95 23.92 -0.08
CA LEU A 98 8.12 23.03 -0.88
C LEU A 98 6.94 22.51 -0.06
N ASN A 99 5.75 22.60 -0.61
CA ASN A 99 4.53 22.04 -0.06
C ASN A 99 4.16 20.77 -0.83
N PHE A 100 4.17 19.64 -0.17
CA PHE A 100 3.69 18.36 -0.68
C PHE A 100 2.22 18.22 -0.29
N GLY A 101 1.32 18.20 -1.27
CA GLY A 101 -0.11 17.99 -1.03
C GLY A 101 -0.41 16.62 -0.43
N SER A 102 -1.61 16.46 0.14
CA SER A 102 -2.08 15.13 0.53
C SER A 102 -2.26 14.25 -0.70
N ILE A 103 -2.06 12.94 -0.54
CA ILE A 103 -2.24 11.98 -1.62
C ILE A 103 -2.92 10.73 -1.08
N GLY A 104 -3.86 10.20 -1.86
CA GLY A 104 -4.50 8.92 -1.62
C GLY A 104 -4.35 8.03 -2.84
N THR A 105 -3.83 6.81 -2.66
CA THR A 105 -3.71 5.81 -3.72
C THR A 105 -4.56 4.59 -3.37
N VAL A 106 -5.18 4.00 -4.39
CA VAL A 106 -5.98 2.78 -4.22
C VAL A 106 -5.53 1.74 -5.23
N ASN A 107 -5.22 0.55 -4.74
CA ASN A 107 -4.80 -0.58 -5.55
C ASN A 107 -5.85 -1.69 -5.45
N LEU A 108 -6.16 -2.30 -6.58
CA LEU A 108 -7.12 -3.39 -6.69
C LEU A 108 -6.43 -4.62 -7.28
N ARG A 109 -6.64 -5.78 -6.67
CA ARG A 109 -6.12 -7.06 -7.16
C ARG A 109 -7.22 -8.11 -7.18
N LEU A 110 -7.51 -8.61 -8.37
CA LEU A 110 -8.36 -9.77 -8.60
C LEU A 110 -7.47 -10.99 -8.86
N PHE A 111 -7.79 -12.13 -8.26
CA PHE A 111 -7.06 -13.36 -8.51
C PHE A 111 -8.00 -14.55 -8.64
N ALA A 112 -7.58 -15.49 -9.48
CA ALA A 112 -8.26 -16.74 -9.73
C ALA A 112 -7.25 -17.89 -9.77
N ASP A 113 -7.31 -18.79 -8.80
CA ASP A 113 -6.64 -20.08 -8.81
C ASP A 113 -7.62 -21.14 -9.36
N LEU A 114 -7.38 -21.52 -10.60
CA LEU A 114 -8.27 -22.40 -11.36
C LEU A 114 -8.13 -23.86 -10.90
N THR A 115 -7.07 -24.18 -10.16
CA THR A 115 -6.83 -25.52 -9.60
C THR A 115 -7.86 -25.88 -8.53
N GLN A 116 -8.38 -24.89 -7.82
CA GLN A 116 -9.37 -25.08 -6.75
C GLN A 116 -10.81 -25.17 -7.30
N ARG A 117 -10.98 -25.04 -8.62
CA ARG A 117 -12.29 -25.03 -9.29
C ARG A 117 -12.50 -26.33 -10.05
N LEU A 118 -12.94 -27.36 -9.33
CA LEU A 118 -13.16 -28.71 -9.87
C LEU A 118 -14.10 -28.73 -11.08
N GLU A 119 -15.15 -27.89 -11.11
CA GLU A 119 -16.06 -27.78 -12.27
C GLU A 119 -15.36 -27.27 -13.53
N LEU A 120 -14.52 -26.24 -13.40
CA LEU A 120 -13.77 -25.68 -14.52
C LEU A 120 -12.70 -26.66 -15.01
N LEU A 121 -12.04 -27.37 -14.09
CA LEU A 121 -11.07 -28.41 -14.46
C LEU A 121 -11.69 -29.60 -15.18
N LYS A 122 -12.90 -30.01 -14.79
CA LYS A 122 -13.64 -31.08 -15.47
C LYS A 122 -13.97 -30.69 -16.91
N LYS A 123 -14.38 -29.44 -17.14
CA LYS A 123 -14.70 -28.92 -18.49
C LYS A 123 -13.44 -28.62 -19.31
N TYR A 124 -12.39 -28.14 -18.68
CA TYR A 124 -11.16 -27.68 -19.32
C TYR A 124 -9.93 -28.22 -18.56
N PRO A 125 -9.51 -29.48 -18.83
CA PRO A 125 -8.39 -30.12 -18.12
C PRO A 125 -7.06 -29.37 -18.27
N TRP A 126 -6.89 -28.65 -19.38
CA TRP A 126 -5.71 -27.82 -19.65
C TRP A 126 -5.56 -26.66 -18.66
N MET A 127 -6.58 -26.32 -17.87
CA MET A 127 -6.53 -25.25 -16.86
C MET A 127 -5.90 -25.70 -15.52
N ARG A 128 -5.58 -26.98 -15.36
CA ARG A 128 -4.94 -27.52 -14.15
C ARG A 128 -3.63 -26.78 -13.84
N GLY A 129 -3.43 -26.30 -12.61
CA GLY A 129 -2.23 -25.56 -12.24
C GLY A 129 -2.13 -24.15 -12.83
N MET A 130 -3.23 -23.60 -13.37
CA MET A 130 -3.29 -22.22 -13.83
C MET A 130 -3.75 -21.27 -12.72
N ARG A 131 -3.10 -20.11 -12.67
CA ARG A 131 -3.50 -18.98 -11.85
C ARG A 131 -3.48 -17.71 -12.68
N VAL A 132 -4.54 -16.91 -12.57
CA VAL A 132 -4.66 -15.61 -13.22
C VAL A 132 -4.77 -14.52 -12.16
N VAL A 133 -4.06 -13.42 -12.35
CA VAL A 133 -4.13 -12.24 -11.50
C VAL A 133 -4.27 -11.01 -12.39
N ILE A 134 -5.23 -10.14 -12.05
CA ILE A 134 -5.38 -8.82 -12.63
C ILE A 134 -5.18 -7.83 -11.51
N ALA A 135 -4.20 -6.94 -11.65
CA ALA A 135 -3.90 -5.89 -10.70
C ALA A 135 -4.04 -4.52 -11.37
N ALA A 136 -4.72 -3.60 -10.71
CA ALA A 136 -4.75 -2.19 -11.07
C ALA A 136 -4.10 -1.41 -9.93
N ASP A 137 -2.91 -0.89 -10.19
CA ASP A 137 -2.17 -0.04 -9.27
C ASP A 137 -2.56 1.42 -9.54
N ASN A 138 -2.78 2.19 -8.47
CA ASN A 138 -3.24 3.58 -8.51
C ASN A 138 -4.51 3.77 -9.39
N LEU A 139 -5.61 3.13 -8.99
CA LEU A 139 -6.87 3.06 -9.73
C LEU A 139 -7.38 4.45 -10.18
N PHE A 140 -7.16 5.48 -9.36
CA PHE A 140 -7.61 6.85 -9.60
C PHE A 140 -6.54 7.75 -10.24
N ASN A 141 -5.35 7.22 -10.58
CA ASN A 141 -4.23 7.97 -11.16
C ASN A 141 -3.84 9.22 -10.34
N GLN A 142 -3.89 9.11 -9.02
CA GLN A 142 -3.50 10.18 -8.10
C GLN A 142 -1.98 10.31 -8.08
N ARG A 143 -1.47 11.53 -8.20
CA ARG A 143 -0.02 11.79 -8.20
C ARG A 143 0.31 12.87 -7.19
N GLN A 144 1.51 12.80 -6.62
CA GLN A 144 1.97 13.75 -5.63
C GLN A 144 2.03 15.15 -6.26
N ARG A 145 1.23 16.07 -5.73
CA ARG A 145 1.34 17.49 -6.09
C ARG A 145 2.36 18.14 -5.18
N VAL A 146 3.33 18.83 -5.76
CA VAL A 146 4.33 19.62 -5.04
C VAL A 146 4.25 21.04 -5.56
N THR A 147 4.22 22.03 -4.66
CA THR A 147 4.20 23.44 -5.02
C THR A 147 5.18 24.22 -4.16
N ASP A 148 5.88 25.18 -4.75
CA ASP A 148 6.72 26.12 -4.03
C ASP A 148 5.88 27.18 -3.26
N GLN A 149 6.56 28.21 -2.76
CA GLN A 149 5.95 29.33 -2.03
C GLN A 149 5.03 30.19 -2.91
N THR A 150 5.25 30.21 -4.22
CA THR A 150 4.45 30.95 -5.20
C THR A 150 3.28 30.14 -5.75
N GLY A 151 3.19 28.85 -5.37
CA GLY A 151 2.14 27.93 -5.82
C GLY A 151 2.47 27.23 -7.14
N VAL A 152 3.66 27.44 -7.69
CA VAL A 152 4.14 26.80 -8.92
C VAL A 152 4.74 25.44 -8.59
N THR A 153 4.53 24.45 -9.47
CA THR A 153 5.18 23.13 -9.33
C THR A 153 6.56 23.19 -9.98
N PRO A 154 7.66 23.03 -9.21
CA PRO A 154 9.00 23.04 -9.78
C PRO A 154 9.19 21.89 -10.78
N ILE A 155 10.08 22.07 -11.76
CA ILE A 155 10.24 21.11 -12.86
C ILE A 155 10.60 19.70 -12.38
N ALA A 156 11.45 19.60 -11.35
CA ALA A 156 11.86 18.32 -10.76
C ALA A 156 10.69 17.55 -10.11
N TYR A 157 9.61 18.23 -9.75
CA TYR A 157 8.44 17.65 -9.10
C TYR A 157 7.20 17.61 -9.98
N GLN A 158 7.35 17.77 -11.30
CA GLN A 158 6.21 17.59 -12.19
C GLN A 158 5.71 16.13 -12.09
N PRO A 159 4.38 15.91 -12.18
CA PRO A 159 3.81 14.59 -11.93
C PRO A 159 4.34 13.47 -12.81
N GLY A 160 4.83 13.78 -14.02
CA GLY A 160 5.43 12.80 -14.93
C GLY A 160 6.85 12.38 -14.57
N TYR A 161 7.60 13.20 -13.83
CA TYR A 161 8.96 12.87 -13.39
C TYR A 161 8.95 12.09 -12.06
N ILE A 162 8.02 12.39 -11.16
CA ILE A 162 7.89 11.67 -9.89
C ILE A 162 7.25 10.30 -10.10
N ASP A 163 6.15 10.24 -10.85
CA ASP A 163 5.39 9.01 -11.09
C ASP A 163 5.08 8.88 -12.59
N PRO A 164 6.04 8.36 -13.39
CA PRO A 164 5.87 8.25 -14.84
C PRO A 164 4.78 7.25 -15.22
N LEU A 165 4.57 6.21 -14.40
CA LEU A 165 3.57 5.17 -14.67
C LEU A 165 2.16 5.64 -14.31
N GLY A 166 1.99 6.29 -13.15
CA GLY A 166 0.68 6.65 -12.63
C GLY A 166 -0.19 5.40 -12.43
N ARG A 167 -1.33 5.34 -13.12
CA ARG A 167 -2.18 4.16 -13.14
C ARG A 167 -1.62 3.07 -14.06
N ALA A 168 -1.38 1.89 -13.49
CA ALA A 168 -0.93 0.73 -14.24
C ALA A 168 -1.90 -0.45 -14.06
N VAL A 169 -2.17 -1.17 -15.15
CA VAL A 169 -2.94 -2.43 -15.12
C VAL A 169 -2.03 -3.57 -15.56
N ARG A 170 -1.91 -4.60 -14.72
CA ARG A 170 -1.10 -5.78 -14.98
C ARG A 170 -1.96 -7.02 -14.98
N VAL A 171 -1.83 -7.81 -16.04
CA VAL A 171 -2.38 -9.16 -16.11
C VAL A 171 -1.23 -10.15 -16.01
N THR A 172 -1.35 -11.11 -15.10
CA THR A 172 -0.37 -12.15 -14.88
C THR A 172 -1.04 -13.50 -14.97
N VAL A 173 -0.55 -14.35 -15.87
CA VAL A 173 -0.98 -15.74 -16.01
C VAL A 173 0.20 -16.62 -15.64
N ARG A 174 -0.01 -17.53 -14.70
CA ARG A 174 0.97 -18.53 -14.28
C ARG A 174 0.41 -19.92 -14.56
N LYS A 175 1.21 -20.78 -15.17
CA LYS A 175 0.87 -22.18 -15.46
C LYS A 175 1.96 -23.08 -14.91
N LEU A 176 1.58 -24.07 -14.09
CA LEU A 176 2.44 -25.17 -13.68
C LEU A 176 2.20 -26.36 -14.62
N PHE A 177 3.29 -26.95 -15.09
CA PHE A 177 3.29 -28.16 -15.91
C PHE A 177 3.72 -29.34 -15.03
N PHE A 178 3.03 -30.46 -15.17
CA PHE A 178 3.25 -31.71 -14.44
C PHE A 178 3.24 -32.86 -15.42
#